data_AF-A0AA96NTN2-F1
#
_entry.id   AF-A0AA96NTN2-F1
#
_cell.length_a   1.000
_cell.length_b   1.000
_cell.length_c   1.000
_cell.angle_alpha   90.00
_cell.angle_beta   90.00
_cell.angle_gamma   90.00
#
_symmetry.space_group_name_H-M   'P 1'
#
loop_
_entity.id
_entity.type
_entity.pdbx_description
1 polymer ?
#
loop_
_entity_poly.entity_id
_entity_poly.type
_entity_poly.pdbx_seq_one_letter_code
_entity_poly.pdbx_strand_id
1 'polypeptide(L)'
;MPEIKIKRETGFVGIIGKFPIFINDQKVGAIKNGDEAVFPIEGEEAVVRVGAAPMKTKPVTVKAGQTLLIETNFTNFSICLGTLVVAFLFGGLLRAILLILYIVLMFLFPFYSARIAE
;
A
#
# COMPACT_ATOMS: atom_id res chain seq x y z
N MET A 1 19.02 6.31 19.22
CA MET A 1 18.75 5.07 18.47
C MET A 1 18.47 5.46 17.04
N PRO A 2 18.96 4.71 16.04
CA PRO A 2 18.62 4.99 14.64
C PRO A 2 17.11 4.80 14.44
N GLU A 3 16.51 5.69 13.68
CA GLU A 3 15.06 5.74 13.48
C GLU A 3 14.72 6.05 12.03
N ILE A 4 13.53 5.64 11.62
CA ILE A 4 12.96 5.95 10.32
C ILE A 4 11.62 6.63 10.52
N LYS A 5 11.28 7.51 9.60
CA LYS A 5 9.98 8.17 9.57
C LYS A 5 9.11 7.51 8.53
N ILE A 6 7.87 7.19 8.88
CA ILE A 6 6.88 6.64 7.94
C ILE A 6 5.72 7.62 7.89
N LYS A 7 5.43 8.11 6.68
CA LYS A 7 4.32 9.03 6.41
C LYS A 7 3.31 8.34 5.51
N ARG A 8 2.02 8.46 5.81
CA ARG A 8 0.97 7.89 4.98
C ARG A 8 0.10 8.97 4.35
N GLU A 9 0.19 9.09 3.03
CA GLU A 9 -0.57 10.02 2.21
C GLU A 9 -1.33 9.27 1.13
N THR A 10 -2.22 8.37 1.55
CA THR A 10 -3.04 7.58 0.61
C THR A 10 -4.22 8.38 0.04
N GLY A 11 -4.41 9.63 0.47
CA GLY A 11 -5.43 10.55 -0.05
C GLY A 11 -6.86 10.03 0.16
N PHE A 12 -7.82 10.56 -0.61
CA PHE A 12 -9.23 10.15 -0.55
C PHE A 12 -9.45 8.68 -0.93
N VAL A 13 -8.54 8.12 -1.73
CA VAL A 13 -8.58 6.74 -2.23
C VAL A 13 -8.05 5.72 -1.19
N GLY A 14 -7.38 6.20 -0.14
CA GLY A 14 -6.86 5.37 0.93
C GLY A 14 -7.95 4.73 1.78
N ILE A 15 -7.80 3.45 2.13
CA ILE A 15 -8.69 2.77 3.07
C ILE A 15 -8.66 3.50 4.43
N ILE A 16 -9.83 3.76 5.02
CA ILE A 16 -9.97 4.51 6.29
C ILE A 16 -9.24 3.81 7.47
N GLY A 17 -9.01 2.49 7.37
CA GLY A 17 -8.34 1.67 8.36
C GLY A 17 -6.84 1.98 8.56
N LYS A 18 -6.30 1.59 9.72
CA LYS A 18 -4.88 1.67 10.04
C LYS A 18 -4.09 0.63 9.23
N PHE A 19 -2.95 1.03 8.67
CA PHE A 19 -2.05 0.11 7.99
C PHE A 19 -1.04 -0.46 8.97
N PRO A 20 -0.96 -1.79 9.16
CA PRO A 20 0.11 -2.38 9.94
C PRO A 20 1.46 -2.08 9.28
N ILE A 21 2.45 -1.77 10.10
CA ILE A 21 3.83 -1.51 9.69
C ILE A 21 4.66 -2.72 10.10
N PHE A 22 5.43 -3.22 9.14
CA PHE A 22 6.37 -4.31 9.32
C PHE A 22 7.79 -3.80 9.06
N ILE A 23 8.68 -3.99 10.03
CA ILE A 23 10.11 -3.72 9.91
C ILE A 23 10.81 -5.07 10.07
N ASN A 24 11.65 -5.46 9.10
CA ASN A 24 12.31 -6.77 9.08
C ASN A 24 11.32 -7.93 9.32
N ASP A 25 10.17 -7.85 8.65
CA ASP A 25 9.02 -8.78 8.74
C ASP A 25 8.32 -8.88 10.12
N GLN A 26 8.76 -8.10 11.11
CA GLN A 26 8.08 -7.98 12.40
C GLN A 26 7.10 -6.82 12.41
N LYS A 27 5.88 -7.06 12.90
CA LYS A 27 4.87 -6.01 13.05
C LYS A 27 5.24 -5.11 14.24
N VAL A 28 5.61 -3.87 13.95
CA VAL A 28 6.04 -2.89 14.96
C VAL A 28 4.96 -1.87 15.33
N GLY A 29 3.93 -1.72 14.51
CA GLY A 29 2.89 -0.72 14.75
C GLY A 29 1.86 -0.62 13.65
N ALA A 30 1.13 0.49 13.61
CA ALA A 30 0.19 0.81 12.54
C ALA A 30 -0.02 2.33 12.36
N ILE A 31 -0.30 2.77 11.13
CA ILE A 31 -0.43 4.19 10.76
C ILE A 31 -1.76 4.50 10.06
N LYS A 32 -2.43 5.59 10.44
CA LYS A 32 -3.66 6.03 9.76
C LYS A 32 -3.32 6.87 8.53
N ASN A 33 -4.30 7.08 7.67
CA ASN A 33 -4.15 7.98 6.54
C ASN A 33 -3.98 9.43 7.04
N GLY A 34 -3.03 10.17 6.49
CA GLY A 34 -2.66 11.52 6.91
C GLY A 34 -1.71 11.58 8.11
N ASP A 35 -1.40 10.44 8.73
CA ASP A 35 -0.50 10.39 9.88
C ASP A 35 0.97 10.27 9.43
N GLU A 36 1.85 10.69 10.33
CA GLU A 36 3.29 10.51 10.28
C GLU A 36 3.75 9.92 11.62
N ALA A 37 4.60 8.90 11.58
CA ALA A 37 5.10 8.24 12.78
C ALA A 37 6.56 7.84 12.62
N VAL A 38 7.30 7.91 13.73
CA VAL A 38 8.71 7.55 13.80
C VAL A 38 8.85 6.18 14.44
N PHE A 39 9.68 5.33 13.85
CA PHE A 39 9.93 3.97 14.34
C PHE A 39 11.43 3.76 14.53
N PRO A 40 11.85 3.21 15.68
CA PRO A 40 13.23 2.81 15.87
C PRO A 40 13.57 1.63 14.95
N ILE A 41 14.81 1.57 14.49
CA ILE A 41 15.35 0.44 13.74
C ILE A 41 16.57 -0.13 14.44
N GLU A 42 16.79 -1.44 14.28
CA GLU A 42 17.97 -2.13 14.78
C GLU A 42 19.05 -2.11 13.70
N GLY A 43 19.84 -1.03 13.64
CA GLY A 43 20.96 -0.87 12.69
C GLY A 43 20.87 0.38 11.82
N GLU A 44 21.70 0.44 10.78
CA GLU A 44 21.72 1.56 9.83
C GLU A 44 20.65 1.46 8.74
N GLU A 45 20.18 0.24 8.44
CA GLU A 45 19.20 -0.03 7.40
C GLU A 45 18.13 -1.02 7.90
N ALA A 46 16.91 -0.90 7.36
CA ALA A 46 15.83 -1.83 7.65
C ALA A 46 14.92 -2.02 6.43
N VAL A 47 14.33 -3.22 6.32
CA VAL A 47 13.35 -3.51 5.28
C VAL A 47 11.96 -3.22 5.81
N VAL A 48 11.26 -2.29 5.17
CA VAL A 48 9.94 -1.85 5.61
C VAL A 48 8.87 -2.30 4.62
N ARG A 49 7.77 -2.81 5.15
CA ARG A 49 6.53 -3.08 4.41
C ARG A 49 5.35 -2.51 5.19
N VAL A 50 4.41 -1.89 4.49
CA VAL A 50 3.24 -1.28 5.12
C VAL A 50 1.97 -1.80 4.47
N GLY A 51 0.92 -2.02 5.27
CA GLY A 51 -0.39 -2.47 4.78
C GLY A 51 -0.70 -3.93 5.09
N ALA A 52 -1.98 -4.27 4.98
CA ALA A 52 -2.49 -5.62 5.22
C ALA A 52 -2.53 -6.42 3.91
N ALA A 53 -2.40 -7.74 4.00
CA ALA A 53 -2.62 -8.61 2.84
C ALA A 53 -4.07 -8.49 2.34
N PRO A 54 -4.32 -8.54 1.01
CA PRO A 54 -3.36 -8.67 -0.08
C PRO A 54 -2.68 -7.36 -0.51
N MET A 55 -3.08 -6.21 0.05
CA MET A 55 -2.65 -4.86 -0.36
C MET A 55 -1.39 -4.36 0.37
N LYS A 56 -0.46 -5.25 0.72
CA LYS A 56 0.80 -4.87 1.37
C LYS A 56 1.72 -4.22 0.33
N THR A 57 2.43 -3.15 0.69
CA THR A 57 3.42 -2.53 -0.19
C THR A 57 4.56 -3.50 -0.49
N LYS A 58 5.28 -3.24 -1.59
CA LYS A 58 6.57 -3.91 -1.83
C LYS A 58 7.55 -3.63 -0.68
N PRO A 59 8.48 -4.54 -0.38
CA PRO A 59 9.58 -4.26 0.53
C PRO A 59 10.42 -3.10 0.01
N VAL A 60 10.72 -2.15 0.89
CA VAL A 60 11.64 -1.04 0.63
C VAL A 60 12.72 -1.05 1.70
N THR A 61 13.97 -1.06 1.28
CA THR A 61 15.11 -0.85 2.18
C THR A 61 15.25 0.63 2.45
N VAL A 62 15.19 1.02 3.72
CA VAL A 62 15.36 2.40 4.18
C VAL A 62 16.53 2.49 5.13
N LYS A 63 17.20 3.64 5.13
CA LYS A 63 18.31 3.96 6.04
C LYS A 63 17.84 4.83 7.20
N ALA A 64 18.60 4.83 8.30
CA ALA A 64 18.36 5.71 9.43
C ALA A 64 18.27 7.19 8.98
N GLY A 65 17.28 7.91 9.50
CA GLY A 65 16.98 9.30 9.14
C GLY A 65 16.15 9.48 7.87
N GLN A 66 15.91 8.44 7.07
CA GLN A 66 15.07 8.54 5.89
C GLN A 66 13.58 8.55 6.23
N THR A 67 12.81 9.16 5.32
CA THR A 67 11.35 9.16 5.37
C THR A 67 10.79 8.24 4.29
N LEU A 68 9.97 7.28 4.69
CA LEU A 68 9.21 6.43 3.80
C LEU A 68 7.80 7.00 3.61
N LEU A 69 7.48 7.40 2.40
CA LEU A 69 6.15 7.86 2.01
C LEU A 69 5.32 6.70 1.46
N ILE A 70 4.14 6.50 2.06
CA ILE A 70 3.15 5.53 1.62
C ILE A 70 2.04 6.26 0.89
N GLU A 71 1.87 5.96 -0.39
CA GLU A 71 0.92 6.64 -1.28
C GLU A 71 0.06 5.62 -2.04
N THR A 72 -1.06 6.09 -2.57
CA THR A 72 -1.89 5.28 -3.46
C THR A 72 -1.24 5.21 -4.84
N ASN A 73 -1.10 4.01 -5.39
CA ASN A 73 -0.76 3.83 -6.79
C ASN A 73 -2.01 4.10 -7.65
N PHE A 74 -2.19 5.36 -8.05
CA PHE A 74 -3.37 5.81 -8.79
C PHE A 74 -3.56 5.09 -10.11
N THR A 75 -2.48 4.70 -10.80
CA THR A 75 -2.56 3.91 -12.04
C THR A 75 -3.20 2.56 -11.77
N ASN A 76 -2.67 1.79 -10.84
CA ASN A 76 -3.18 0.47 -10.48
C ASN A 76 -4.61 0.53 -9.94
N PHE A 77 -4.88 1.52 -9.09
CA PHE A 77 -6.23 1.78 -8.59
C PHE A 77 -7.21 2.09 -9.73
N SER A 78 -6.85 2.97 -10.65
CA SER A 78 -7.71 3.37 -11.77
C SER A 78 -7.98 2.23 -12.73
N ILE A 79 -7.00 1.35 -12.96
CA ILE A 79 -7.20 0.14 -13.77
C ILE A 79 -8.24 -0.77 -13.10
N CYS A 80 -8.08 -1.06 -11.80
CA CYS A 80 -9.02 -1.92 -11.08
C CYS A 80 -10.43 -1.32 -11.02
N LEU A 81 -10.54 -0.02 -10.74
CA LEU A 81 -11.81 0.70 -10.71
C LEU A 81 -12.45 0.73 -12.11
N GLY A 82 -11.66 0.99 -13.15
CA GLY A 82 -12.11 0.98 -14.54
C GLY A 82 -12.66 -0.38 -14.95
N THR A 83 -11.95 -1.47 -14.65
CA THR A 83 -12.44 -2.84 -14.90
C THR A 83 -13.77 -3.11 -14.20
N LEU A 84 -13.91 -2.68 -12.95
CA LEU A 84 -15.15 -2.84 -12.19
C LEU A 84 -16.32 -2.05 -12.80
N VAL A 85 -16.09 -0.78 -13.17
CA VAL A 85 -17.11 0.06 -13.82
C VAL A 85 -17.53 -0.57 -15.14
N VAL A 86 -16.58 -0.99 -15.98
CA VAL A 86 -16.86 -1.66 -17.26
C VAL A 86 -17.66 -2.95 -17.03
N ALA A 87 -17.35 -3.74 -16.01
CA ALA A 87 -18.10 -4.95 -15.68
C ALA A 87 -19.59 -4.68 -15.42
N PHE A 88 -19.92 -3.54 -14.80
CA PHE A 88 -21.31 -3.15 -14.53
C PHE A 88 -22.05 -2.60 -15.74
N LEU A 89 -21.35 -2.21 -16.81
CA LEU A 89 -21.97 -1.80 -18.07
C LEU A 89 -22.48 -3.00 -18.90
N PHE A 90 -21.98 -4.20 -18.60
CA PHE A 90 -22.33 -5.43 -19.31
C PHE A 90 -23.15 -6.40 -18.45
N GLY A 91 -23.84 -7.35 -19.10
CA GLY A 91 -24.63 -8.41 -18.46
C GLY A 91 -24.11 -9.82 -18.76
N GLY A 92 -24.75 -10.82 -18.15
CA GLY A 92 -24.53 -12.24 -18.45
C GLY A 92 -23.10 -12.73 -18.20
N LEU A 93 -22.62 -13.62 -19.07
CA LEU A 93 -21.30 -14.25 -18.94
C LEU A 93 -20.14 -13.24 -19.01
N LEU A 94 -20.27 -12.20 -19.82
CA LEU A 94 -19.22 -11.17 -19.95
C LEU A 94 -18.99 -10.45 -18.62
N ARG A 95 -20.06 -10.09 -17.91
CA ARG A 95 -19.95 -9.51 -16.57
C ARG A 95 -19.24 -10.46 -15.60
N ALA A 96 -19.56 -11.75 -15.63
CA ALA A 96 -18.90 -12.73 -14.77
C ALA A 96 -17.38 -12.80 -15.04
N ILE A 97 -16.97 -12.82 -16.32
CA ILE A 97 -15.55 -12.82 -16.72
C ILE A 97 -14.83 -11.55 -16.23
N LEU A 98 -15.45 -10.38 -16.42
CA LEU A 98 -14.86 -9.11 -16.00
C LEU A 98 -14.74 -8.99 -14.47
N LEU A 99 -15.69 -9.54 -13.71
CA LEU A 99 -15.61 -9.59 -12.24
C LEU A 99 -14.51 -10.55 -11.76
N ILE A 100 -14.33 -11.69 -12.42
CA ILE A 100 -13.20 -12.59 -12.14
C ILE A 100 -11.88 -11.89 -12.44
N LEU A 101 -11.78 -11.20 -13.58
CA LEU A 101 -10.60 -10.41 -13.93
C LEU A 101 -10.32 -9.33 -12.87
N TYR A 102 -11.34 -8.60 -12.43
CA TYR A 102 -11.22 -7.61 -11.36
C TYR A 102 -10.62 -8.21 -10.08
N ILE A 103 -11.12 -9.37 -9.63
CA ILE A 103 -10.58 -10.05 -8.45
C ILE A 103 -9.11 -10.41 -8.66
N VAL A 104 -8.74 -10.96 -9.82
CA VAL A 104 -7.34 -11.29 -10.15
C VAL A 104 -6.45 -10.04 -10.13
N LEU A 105 -6.90 -8.93 -10.71
CA LEU A 105 -6.16 -7.67 -10.72
C LEU A 105 -5.94 -7.12 -9.30
N MET A 106 -6.91 -7.29 -8.39
CA MET A 106 -6.75 -6.86 -6.99
C MET A 106 -5.61 -7.59 -6.26
N PHE A 107 -5.29 -8.82 -6.65
CA PHE A 107 -4.17 -9.57 -6.08
C PHE A 107 -2.84 -9.28 -6.76
N LEU A 108 -2.85 -9.02 -8.08
CA LEU A 108 -1.63 -8.79 -8.85
C LEU A 108 -1.09 -7.37 -8.71
N PHE A 109 -1.96 -6.38 -8.59
CA PHE A 109 -1.56 -4.98 -8.56
C PHE A 109 -1.51 -4.42 -7.14
N PRO A 110 -0.33 -3.99 -6.65
CA PRO A 110 -0.25 -3.30 -5.38
C PRO A 110 -0.94 -1.95 -5.51
N PHE A 111 -2.02 -1.76 -4.73
CA PHE A 111 -2.75 -0.50 -4.63
C PHE A 111 -1.97 0.60 -3.92
N TYR A 112 -0.99 0.21 -3.10
CA TYR A 112 -0.16 1.13 -2.34
C TYR A 112 1.30 1.00 -2.75
N SER A 113 1.93 2.14 -2.92
CA SER A 113 3.36 2.27 -3.16
C SER A 113 4.05 2.78 -1.90
N ALA A 114 5.29 2.37 -1.70
CA ALA A 114 6.18 2.91 -0.69
C ALA A 114 7.41 3.44 -1.43
N ARG A 115 7.75 4.71 -1.21
CA ARG A 115 8.96 5.33 -1.78
C ARG A 115 9.68 6.15 -0.72
N ILE A 116 10.99 6.28 -0.86
CA ILE A 116 11.77 7.18 -0.02
C ILE A 116 11.43 8.61 -0.46
N ALA A 117 11.02 9.45 0.48
CA ALA A 117 10.88 10.89 0.25
C ALA A 117 12.27 11.52 0.30
N GLU A 118 12.55 12.40 -0.67
CA GLU A 118 13.76 13.23 -0.72
C GLU A 118 13.81 14.25 0.42
#